data_AF-A0A9D7J453-F1
#
_entry.id   AF-A0A9D7J453-F1
#
_cell.length_a   1.000
_cell.length_b   1.000
_cell.length_c   1.000
_cell.angle_alpha   90.00
_cell.angle_beta   90.00
_cell.angle_gamma   90.00
#
_symmetry.space_group_name_H-M   'P 1'
#
loop_
_entity.id
_entity.type
_entity.pdbx_description
1 polymer ?
#
loop_
_entity_poly.entity_id
_entity_poly.type
_entity_poly.pdbx_seq_one_letter_code
_entity_poly.pdbx_strand_id
1 'polypeptide(L)'
;MNGLAEGLAAVFEPTALLCFAIGLGLGMLVGVFPGITISMAVALATSFTLTLEPAQGLAMLLAIYVAAQYGDRIPSILVNTPGTPAAVATTLDGYPMARKGQAGLALSISAIATTVGIMMSMLVLIFLAQPIAAFALKFGPFEMFALVVFGLTVIISIASNSLAKGIFAGFFGIALGIIGLDPITGDQRFAFGINELSGGLHFIALIIGLFGITEVLDQILTHSEKKSHTITSLGRWWPNKSELKRVAKPMAQSGALGVVIGVVPAAGGDIAGLVGWNRAKAISKHPEEFGKGSIEGLVGSDTASSSTLGGAVTTTLALGIPGDSVMAIMLGSMIIWGIQPGPSLFERRPDIIVTIVAIMLMATIGSTIISLIRTKGMTKLLDLKPQLLWGVILVFCVVGTYATTNNVLTVVQMLCFGVLGLALRRAGIPAGPIVLGFLLGPLAESNLRRALLIGHPIELLTRPISLILLLLAAASLLWPVIKRSIDRRKAAKEVTSA
;
A
#
# COMPACT_ATOMS: atom_id res chain seq x y z
N MET A 1 -16.80 28.61 3.95
CA MET A 1 -16.00 28.43 5.17
C MET A 1 -14.69 27.77 4.75
N ASN A 2 -13.54 28.18 5.30
CA ASN A 2 -12.23 27.77 4.78
C ASN A 2 -12.05 26.26 5.00
N GLY A 3 -12.06 25.44 3.95
CA GLY A 3 -11.84 23.98 4.04
C GLY A 3 -10.53 23.59 4.76
N LEU A 4 -9.59 24.53 4.85
CA LEU A 4 -8.37 24.39 5.65
C LEU A 4 -8.63 24.44 7.17
N ALA A 5 -9.54 25.30 7.63
CA ALA A 5 -9.92 25.40 9.03
C ALA A 5 -10.81 24.21 9.45
N GLU A 6 -11.74 23.79 8.59
CA GLU A 6 -12.60 22.62 8.83
C GLU A 6 -11.80 21.32 8.86
N GLY A 7 -10.89 21.12 7.88
CA GLY A 7 -10.04 19.94 7.84
C GLY A 7 -9.10 19.85 9.04
N LEU A 8 -8.52 20.97 9.49
CA LEU A 8 -7.72 20.97 10.73
C LEU A 8 -8.58 20.70 11.97
N ALA A 9 -9.77 21.31 12.07
CA ALA A 9 -10.68 21.09 13.19
C ALA A 9 -11.09 19.61 13.33
N ALA A 10 -11.32 18.92 12.21
CA ALA A 10 -11.66 17.50 12.20
C ALA A 10 -10.53 16.61 12.76
N VAL A 11 -9.26 16.98 12.56
CA VAL A 11 -8.12 16.20 13.11
C VAL A 11 -7.95 16.43 14.62
N PHE A 12 -8.27 17.63 15.11
CA PHE A 12 -8.14 17.98 16.52
C PHE A 12 -9.36 17.57 17.37
N GLU A 13 -10.36 16.92 16.79
CA GLU A 13 -11.45 16.33 17.56
C GLU A 13 -10.91 15.26 18.52
N PRO A 14 -11.32 15.25 19.81
CA PRO A 14 -10.77 14.32 20.81
C PRO A 14 -10.88 12.84 20.41
N THR A 15 -11.97 12.45 19.76
CA THR A 15 -12.23 11.10 19.25
C THR A 15 -11.28 10.74 18.10
N ALA A 16 -11.06 11.67 17.16
CA ALA A 16 -10.13 11.52 16.05
C ALA A 16 -8.68 11.43 16.55
N LEU A 17 -8.29 12.24 17.55
CA LEU A 17 -6.98 12.17 18.19
C LEU A 17 -6.76 10.84 18.94
N LEU A 18 -7.79 10.30 19.59
CA LEU A 18 -7.73 8.99 20.22
C LEU A 18 -7.53 7.89 19.17
N CYS A 19 -8.32 7.91 18.09
CA CYS A 19 -8.19 6.96 16.97
C CYS A 19 -6.82 7.06 16.30
N PHE A 20 -6.30 8.29 16.13
CA PHE A 20 -4.96 8.55 15.65
C PHE A 20 -3.89 7.96 16.58
N ALA A 21 -3.98 8.19 17.89
CA ALA A 21 -3.01 7.68 18.85
C ALA A 21 -3.00 6.14 18.90
N ILE A 22 -4.18 5.53 18.86
CA ILE A 22 -4.33 4.07 18.74
C ILE A 22 -3.72 3.58 17.42
N GLY A 23 -4.04 4.21 16.29
CA GLY A 23 -3.50 3.86 14.99
C GLY A 23 -1.97 3.99 14.92
N LEU A 24 -1.41 5.06 15.49
CA LEU A 24 0.03 5.29 15.59
C LEU A 24 0.70 4.17 16.39
N GLY A 25 0.14 3.82 17.55
CA GLY A 25 0.64 2.74 18.39
C GLY A 25 0.55 1.38 17.72
N LEU A 26 -0.61 1.04 17.16
CA LEU A 26 -0.83 -0.22 16.42
C LEU A 26 0.09 -0.32 15.21
N GLY A 27 0.25 0.74 14.43
CA GLY A 27 1.15 0.77 13.29
C GLY A 27 2.60 0.51 13.70
N MET A 28 3.10 1.20 14.73
CA MET A 28 4.45 0.95 15.25
C MET A 28 4.63 -0.49 15.73
N LEU A 29 3.66 -1.05 16.46
CA LEU A 29 3.70 -2.43 16.93
C LEU A 29 3.72 -3.43 15.78
N VAL A 30 2.80 -3.28 14.83
CA VAL A 30 2.69 -4.08 13.61
C VAL A 30 4.02 -4.10 12.86
N GLY A 31 4.64 -2.94 12.64
CA GLY A 31 5.89 -2.87 11.91
C GLY A 31 7.06 -3.53 12.65
N VAL A 32 7.03 -3.60 13.98
CA VAL A 32 8.08 -4.27 14.76
C VAL A 32 8.00 -5.79 14.60
N PHE A 33 6.81 -6.36 14.41
CA PHE A 33 6.61 -7.80 14.37
C PHE A 33 6.94 -8.39 13.00
N PRO A 34 7.97 -9.26 12.90
CA PRO A 34 8.31 -9.92 11.65
C PRO A 34 7.12 -10.73 11.12
N GLY A 35 6.82 -10.58 9.83
CA GLY A 35 5.73 -11.29 9.15
C GLY A 35 4.38 -10.58 9.21
N ILE A 36 4.19 -9.54 10.03
CA ILE A 36 2.94 -8.77 10.00
C ILE A 36 3.06 -7.69 8.91
N THR A 37 2.30 -7.85 7.82
CA THR A 37 2.31 -6.88 6.72
C THR A 37 1.47 -5.64 7.06
N ILE A 38 1.84 -4.48 6.48
CA ILE A 38 1.06 -3.24 6.62
C ILE A 38 -0.36 -3.42 6.07
N SER A 39 -0.50 -4.14 4.96
CA SER A 39 -1.81 -4.46 4.37
C SER A 39 -2.69 -5.27 5.32
N MET A 40 -2.12 -6.22 6.07
CA MET A 40 -2.87 -6.98 7.06
C MET A 40 -3.35 -6.09 8.20
N ALA A 41 -2.47 -5.23 8.74
CA ALA A 41 -2.84 -4.32 9.82
C ALA A 41 -3.93 -3.32 9.42
N VAL A 42 -3.83 -2.75 8.22
CA VAL A 42 -4.88 -1.85 7.70
C VAL A 42 -6.17 -2.63 7.45
N ALA A 43 -6.14 -3.83 6.90
CA ALA A 43 -7.35 -4.65 6.71
C ALA A 43 -8.04 -5.00 8.03
N LEU A 44 -7.28 -5.33 9.07
CA LEU A 44 -7.80 -5.57 10.41
C LEU A 44 -8.41 -4.30 11.00
N ALA A 45 -7.68 -3.19 10.98
CA ALA A 45 -8.18 -1.91 11.47
C ALA A 45 -9.44 -1.48 10.72
N THR A 46 -9.54 -1.72 9.41
CA THR A 46 -10.72 -1.42 8.60
C THR A 46 -12.01 -1.97 9.22
N SER A 47 -12.03 -3.20 9.74
CA SER A 47 -13.26 -3.74 10.38
C SER A 47 -13.75 -2.89 11.55
N PHE A 48 -12.83 -2.38 12.37
CA PHE A 48 -13.19 -1.55 13.52
C PHE A 48 -13.43 -0.09 13.13
N THR A 49 -12.79 0.41 12.07
CA THR A 49 -12.96 1.81 11.65
C THR A 49 -14.22 2.06 10.83
N LEU A 50 -14.79 1.04 10.19
CA LEU A 50 -15.99 1.21 9.36
C LEU A 50 -17.25 1.56 10.18
N THR A 51 -17.23 1.34 11.50
CA THR A 51 -18.27 1.81 12.42
C THR A 51 -18.05 3.23 12.93
N LEU A 52 -16.91 3.85 12.61
CA LEU A 52 -16.55 5.20 13.02
C LEU A 52 -16.88 6.22 11.93
N GLU A 53 -16.88 7.50 12.33
CA GLU A 53 -16.96 8.59 11.35
C GLU A 53 -15.74 8.62 10.42
N PRO A 54 -15.87 9.09 9.18
CA PRO A 54 -14.81 8.98 8.19
C PRO A 54 -13.49 9.65 8.61
N ALA A 55 -13.55 10.80 9.29
CA ALA A 55 -12.36 11.48 9.80
C ALA A 55 -11.60 10.63 10.84
N GLN A 56 -12.34 9.99 11.76
CA GLN A 56 -11.78 9.13 12.81
C GLN A 56 -11.18 7.85 12.21
N GLY A 57 -11.89 7.24 11.25
CA GLY A 57 -11.41 6.08 10.52
C GLY A 57 -10.15 6.37 9.70
N LEU A 58 -10.15 7.47 8.93
CA LEU A 58 -8.97 7.92 8.18
C LEU A 58 -7.79 8.22 9.11
N ALA A 59 -8.04 8.86 10.26
CA ALA A 59 -7.01 9.14 11.27
C ALA A 59 -6.32 7.86 11.74
N MET A 60 -7.07 6.80 12.03
CA MET A 60 -6.51 5.52 12.43
C MET A 60 -5.78 4.81 11.28
N LEU A 61 -6.42 4.66 10.10
CA LEU A 61 -5.85 3.91 8.98
C LEU A 61 -4.57 4.55 8.42
N LEU A 62 -4.55 5.88 8.26
CA LEU A 62 -3.37 6.61 7.80
C LEU A 62 -2.24 6.63 8.85
N ALA A 63 -2.58 6.73 10.13
CA ALA A 63 -1.60 6.63 11.19
C ALA A 63 -0.93 5.24 11.20
N ILE A 64 -1.70 4.16 11.00
CA ILE A 64 -1.17 2.81 10.84
C ILE A 64 -0.27 2.73 9.60
N TYR A 65 -0.74 3.23 8.46
CA TYR A 65 0.01 3.20 7.19
C TYR A 65 1.38 3.87 7.30
N VAL A 66 1.44 5.06 7.93
CA VAL A 66 2.69 5.78 8.16
C VAL A 66 3.55 5.09 9.22
N ALA A 67 2.99 4.80 10.40
CA ALA A 67 3.74 4.27 11.53
C ALA A 67 4.30 2.87 11.30
N ALA A 68 3.58 2.00 10.59
CA ALA A 68 4.06 0.66 10.29
C ALA A 68 5.32 0.68 9.40
N GLN A 69 5.46 1.67 8.52
CA GLN A 69 6.69 1.86 7.76
C GLN A 69 7.88 2.25 8.65
N TYR A 70 7.63 3.00 9.73
CA TYR A 70 8.65 3.27 10.75
C TYR A 70 9.03 2.01 11.53
N GLY A 71 8.05 1.17 11.87
CA GLY A 71 8.28 -0.07 12.63
C GLY A 71 9.10 -1.10 11.85
N ASP A 72 8.82 -1.29 10.55
CA ASP A 72 9.40 -2.35 9.70
C ASP A 72 10.93 -2.31 9.57
N ARG A 73 11.52 -1.13 9.78
CA ARG A 73 12.98 -0.93 9.76
C ARG A 73 13.67 -1.66 10.92
N ILE A 74 12.99 -1.85 12.04
CA ILE A 74 13.55 -2.46 13.25
C ILE A 74 13.87 -3.95 13.03
N PRO A 75 12.91 -4.82 12.65
CA PRO A 75 13.22 -6.22 12.34
C PRO A 75 14.12 -6.37 11.10
N SER A 76 14.02 -5.44 10.14
CA SER A 76 14.89 -5.42 8.96
C SER A 76 16.37 -5.18 9.31
N ILE A 77 16.65 -4.23 10.21
CA ILE A 77 18.02 -3.86 10.61
C ILE A 77 18.57 -4.82 11.67
N LEU A 78 17.76 -5.28 12.62
CA LEU A 78 18.25 -6.04 13.79
C LEU A 78 18.21 -7.55 13.61
N VAL A 79 17.31 -8.06 12.77
CA VAL A 79 16.99 -9.50 12.66
C VAL A 79 17.07 -10.03 11.23
N ASN A 80 17.14 -9.14 10.23
CA ASN A 80 17.16 -9.48 8.80
C ASN A 80 15.88 -10.19 8.32
N THR A 81 14.75 -9.85 8.94
CA THR A 81 13.43 -10.42 8.63
C THR A 81 12.46 -9.27 8.34
N PRO A 82 12.48 -8.71 7.11
CA PRO A 82 11.61 -7.59 6.76
C PRO A 82 10.15 -8.04 6.77
N GLY A 83 9.27 -7.18 7.28
CA GLY A 83 7.81 -7.37 7.28
C GLY A 83 7.16 -6.99 5.95
N THR A 84 7.83 -6.18 5.12
CA THR A 84 7.38 -5.84 3.76
C THR A 84 8.45 -6.07 2.69
N PRO A 85 8.06 -6.31 1.42
CA PRO A 85 9.02 -6.41 0.32
C PRO A 85 9.85 -5.12 0.13
N ALA A 86 9.26 -3.95 0.38
CA ALA A 86 9.96 -2.66 0.38
C ALA A 86 11.16 -2.62 1.34
N ALA A 87 11.02 -3.17 2.54
CA ALA A 87 12.09 -3.18 3.54
C ALA A 87 13.20 -4.22 3.24
N VAL A 88 13.04 -5.09 2.24
CA VAL A 88 14.13 -5.96 1.77
C VAL A 88 15.35 -5.13 1.36
N ALA A 89 15.14 -3.99 0.71
CA ALA A 89 16.24 -3.09 0.35
C ALA A 89 16.97 -2.53 1.59
N THR A 90 16.23 -2.24 2.67
CA THR A 90 16.79 -1.81 3.97
C THR A 90 17.71 -2.87 4.57
N THR A 91 17.39 -4.16 4.42
CA THR A 91 18.21 -5.26 4.95
C THR A 91 19.61 -5.35 4.33
N LEU A 92 19.75 -4.93 3.06
CA LEU A 92 20.99 -5.07 2.30
C LEU A 92 22.17 -4.36 2.97
N ASP A 93 21.94 -3.21 3.60
CA ASP A 93 22.97 -2.46 4.31
C ASP A 93 22.67 -2.28 5.80
N GLY A 94 21.39 -2.19 6.18
CA GLY A 94 20.98 -2.02 7.58
C GLY A 94 21.44 -3.16 8.48
N TYR A 95 21.22 -4.41 8.07
CA TYR A 95 21.63 -5.58 8.86
C TYR A 95 23.15 -5.74 8.95
N PRO A 96 23.94 -5.60 7.86
CA PRO A 96 25.39 -5.54 7.96
C PRO A 96 25.94 -4.42 8.86
N MET A 97 25.32 -3.22 8.86
CA MET A 97 25.68 -2.14 9.79
C MET A 97 25.43 -2.55 11.24
N ALA A 98 24.28 -3.17 11.52
CA ALA A 98 23.96 -3.68 12.86
C ALA A 98 24.98 -4.73 13.32
N ARG A 99 25.38 -5.66 12.44
CA ARG A 99 26.41 -6.68 12.74
C ARG A 99 27.79 -6.09 13.06
N LYS A 100 28.09 -4.89 12.54
CA LYS A 100 29.32 -4.13 12.87
C LYS A 100 29.22 -3.33 14.17
N GLY A 101 28.15 -3.50 14.95
CA GLY A 101 27.91 -2.74 16.18
C GLY A 101 27.40 -1.32 15.94
N GLN A 102 26.91 -1.01 14.73
CA GLN A 102 26.36 0.30 14.35
C GLN A 102 24.83 0.29 14.27
N ALA A 103 24.16 -0.59 15.01
CA ALA A 103 22.71 -0.77 14.92
C ALA A 103 21.91 0.50 15.26
N GLY A 104 22.31 1.25 16.30
CA GLY A 104 21.67 2.51 16.68
C GLY A 104 21.81 3.59 15.61
N LEU A 105 22.95 3.64 14.92
CA LEU A 105 23.21 4.55 13.81
C LEU A 105 22.36 4.18 12.61
N ALA A 106 22.27 2.89 12.30
CA ALA A 106 21.41 2.38 11.22
C ALA A 106 19.94 2.73 11.49
N LEU A 107 19.44 2.49 12.71
CA LEU A 107 18.05 2.79 13.09
C LEU A 107 17.74 4.29 13.02
N SER A 108 18.64 5.14 13.52
CA SER A 108 18.42 6.60 13.55
C SER A 108 18.50 7.22 12.16
N ILE A 109 19.49 6.83 11.34
CA ILE A 109 19.65 7.39 10.00
C ILE A 109 18.53 6.91 9.07
N SER A 110 18.10 5.66 9.23
CA SER A 110 16.91 5.10 8.59
C SER A 110 15.64 5.88 8.98
N ALA A 111 15.52 6.31 10.24
CA ALA A 111 14.34 7.05 10.70
C ALA A 111 14.31 8.46 10.11
N ILE A 112 15.48 9.12 10.05
CA ILE A 112 15.63 10.41 9.38
C ILE A 112 15.33 10.28 7.89
N ALA A 113 15.87 9.25 7.23
CA ALA A 113 15.65 8.96 5.82
C ALA A 113 14.17 8.74 5.47
N THR A 114 13.46 7.98 6.31
CA THR A 114 12.01 7.74 6.23
C THR A 114 11.23 9.05 6.37
N THR A 115 11.59 9.85 7.38
CA THR A 115 10.94 11.14 7.66
C THR A 115 11.09 12.09 6.49
N VAL A 116 12.31 12.30 6.00
CA VAL A 116 12.56 13.14 4.83
C VAL A 116 11.84 12.60 3.60
N GLY A 117 11.82 11.27 3.43
CA GLY A 117 11.11 10.62 2.34
C GLY A 117 9.60 10.95 2.33
N ILE A 118 8.93 10.77 3.47
CA ILE A 118 7.50 11.07 3.62
C ILE A 118 7.24 12.58 3.45
N MET A 119 8.07 13.45 4.04
CA MET A 119 7.96 14.91 3.86
C MET A 119 8.04 15.30 2.38
N MET A 120 9.00 14.75 1.64
CA MET A 120 9.14 14.98 0.20
C MET A 120 7.90 14.51 -0.57
N SER A 121 7.32 13.36 -0.18
CA SER A 121 6.12 12.82 -0.81
C SER A 121 4.86 13.67 -0.56
N MET A 122 4.77 14.34 0.59
CA MET A 122 3.64 15.23 0.87
C MET A 122 3.64 16.49 0.02
N LEU A 123 4.81 16.95 -0.45
CA LEU A 123 4.86 18.06 -1.43
C LEU A 123 4.12 17.67 -2.71
N VAL A 124 4.24 16.42 -3.14
CA VAL A 124 3.48 15.90 -4.29
C VAL A 124 1.99 15.94 -4.00
N LEU A 125 1.57 15.47 -2.82
CA LEU A 125 0.16 15.51 -2.45
C LEU A 125 -0.40 16.93 -2.41
N ILE A 126 0.37 17.92 -1.96
CA ILE A 126 -0.06 19.32 -1.91
C ILE A 126 -0.08 19.95 -3.31
N PHE A 127 0.96 19.75 -4.13
CA PHE A 127 1.11 20.45 -5.41
C PHE A 127 0.49 19.72 -6.60
N LEU A 128 0.47 18.39 -6.62
CA LEU A 128 -0.10 17.59 -7.71
C LEU A 128 -1.61 17.34 -7.55
N ALA A 129 -2.14 17.47 -6.34
CA ALA A 129 -3.57 17.39 -6.06
C ALA A 129 -4.42 18.26 -7.01
N GLN A 130 -4.12 19.56 -7.06
CA GLN A 130 -4.89 20.54 -7.80
C GLN A 130 -4.84 20.36 -9.33
N PRO A 131 -3.67 20.16 -9.99
CA PRO A 131 -3.64 19.93 -11.43
C PRO A 131 -4.30 18.61 -11.82
N ILE A 132 -4.18 17.54 -11.01
CA ILE A 132 -4.88 16.30 -11.30
C ILE A 132 -6.39 16.52 -11.20
N ALA A 133 -6.87 17.18 -10.14
CA ALA A 133 -8.28 17.55 -10.00
C ALA A 133 -8.84 18.31 -11.21
N ALA A 134 -8.12 19.33 -11.68
CA ALA A 134 -8.54 20.13 -12.83
C ALA A 134 -8.59 19.33 -14.14
N PHE A 135 -7.66 18.39 -14.34
CA PHE A 135 -7.68 17.47 -15.47
C PHE A 135 -8.88 16.53 -15.41
N ALA A 136 -9.18 16.08 -14.20
CA ALA A 136 -10.14 15.04 -13.92
C ALA A 136 -11.60 15.54 -14.03
N LEU A 137 -11.86 16.85 -13.90
CA LEU A 137 -13.16 17.48 -14.20
C LEU A 137 -13.65 17.27 -15.65
N LYS A 138 -12.77 16.84 -16.56
CA LYS A 138 -13.10 16.58 -17.97
C LYS A 138 -13.67 15.19 -18.21
N PHE A 139 -13.81 14.37 -17.16
CA PHE A 139 -14.09 12.94 -17.31
C PHE A 139 -15.60 12.68 -17.32
N GLY A 140 -16.10 12.09 -18.40
CA GLY A 140 -17.44 11.53 -18.49
C GLY A 140 -17.44 10.01 -18.22
N PRO A 141 -18.59 9.33 -18.43
CA PRO A 141 -18.71 7.89 -18.24
C PRO A 141 -17.70 7.07 -19.07
N PHE A 142 -17.40 7.50 -20.29
CA PHE A 142 -16.41 6.85 -21.18
C PHE A 142 -14.99 6.94 -20.60
N GLU A 143 -14.59 8.12 -20.12
CA GLU A 143 -13.28 8.35 -19.49
C GLU A 143 -13.16 7.61 -18.16
N MET A 144 -14.22 7.57 -17.36
CA MET A 144 -14.23 6.86 -16.08
C MET A 144 -14.11 5.34 -16.27
N PHE A 145 -14.78 4.76 -17.29
CA PHE A 145 -14.58 3.36 -17.63
C PHE A 145 -13.13 3.08 -18.05
N ALA A 146 -12.58 3.90 -18.96
CA ALA A 146 -11.20 3.75 -19.41
C ALA A 146 -10.18 3.93 -18.27
N LEU A 147 -10.46 4.81 -17.32
CA LEU A 147 -9.65 5.03 -16.12
C LEU A 147 -9.62 3.79 -15.23
N VAL A 148 -10.78 3.15 -15.00
CA VAL A 148 -10.87 1.90 -14.24
C VAL A 148 -10.09 0.77 -14.94
N VAL A 149 -10.25 0.63 -16.27
CA VAL A 149 -9.48 -0.34 -17.07
C VAL A 149 -7.98 -0.06 -16.95
N PHE A 150 -7.56 1.18 -17.08
CA PHE A 150 -6.17 1.59 -16.88
C PHE A 150 -5.66 1.23 -15.48
N GLY A 151 -6.40 1.56 -14.42
CA GLY A 151 -6.00 1.26 -13.05
C GLY A 151 -5.86 -0.23 -12.77
N LEU A 152 -6.81 -1.04 -13.24
CA LEU A 152 -6.75 -2.50 -13.12
C LEU A 152 -5.55 -3.08 -13.87
N THR A 153 -5.33 -2.65 -15.12
CA THR A 153 -4.25 -3.16 -15.96
C THR A 153 -2.86 -2.80 -15.44
N VAL A 154 -2.68 -1.58 -14.93
CA VAL A 154 -1.43 -1.17 -14.28
C VAL A 154 -1.16 -2.05 -13.06
N ILE A 155 -2.14 -2.23 -12.18
CA ILE A 155 -1.99 -3.08 -11.00
C ILE A 155 -1.68 -4.53 -11.35
N ILE A 156 -2.34 -5.07 -12.37
CA ILE A 156 -2.06 -6.41 -12.90
C ILE A 156 -0.61 -6.50 -13.41
N SER A 157 -0.15 -5.48 -14.15
CA SER A 157 1.18 -5.49 -14.76
C SER A 157 2.33 -5.46 -13.74
N ILE A 158 2.11 -4.84 -12.58
CA ILE A 158 3.15 -4.67 -11.55
C ILE A 158 3.04 -5.71 -10.44
N ALA A 159 1.83 -6.00 -9.95
CA ALA A 159 1.64 -6.89 -8.81
C ALA A 159 1.84 -8.37 -9.16
N SER A 160 1.89 -8.73 -10.45
CA SER A 160 1.97 -10.14 -10.88
C SER A 160 3.31 -10.49 -11.52
N ASN A 161 3.98 -11.50 -10.97
CA ASN A 161 5.15 -12.12 -11.61
C ASN A 161 4.79 -12.74 -12.97
N SER A 162 3.54 -13.20 -13.11
CA SER A 162 2.95 -13.71 -14.34
C SER A 162 1.72 -12.89 -14.70
N LEU A 163 1.79 -12.22 -15.86
CA LEU A 163 0.69 -11.42 -16.40
C LEU A 163 -0.62 -12.21 -16.45
N ALA A 164 -0.58 -13.49 -16.84
CA ALA A 164 -1.76 -14.35 -16.90
C ALA A 164 -2.42 -14.53 -15.52
N LYS A 165 -1.61 -14.69 -14.46
CA LYS A 165 -2.12 -14.82 -13.08
C LYS A 165 -2.70 -13.49 -12.58
N GLY A 166 -2.10 -12.37 -12.95
CA GLY A 166 -2.64 -11.04 -12.64
C GLY A 166 -3.96 -10.77 -13.36
N ILE A 167 -4.05 -11.06 -14.66
CA ILE A 167 -5.29 -10.93 -15.44
C ILE A 167 -6.39 -11.81 -14.84
N PHE A 168 -6.07 -13.07 -14.52
CA PHE A 168 -7.00 -13.95 -13.83
C PHE A 168 -7.47 -13.34 -12.50
N ALA A 169 -6.55 -12.83 -11.67
CA ALA A 169 -6.89 -12.18 -10.41
C ALA A 169 -7.85 -11.00 -10.59
N GLY A 170 -7.59 -10.13 -11.58
CA GLY A 170 -8.45 -8.98 -11.88
C GLY A 170 -9.86 -9.40 -12.29
N PHE A 171 -9.97 -10.33 -13.25
CA PHE A 171 -11.28 -10.85 -13.69
C PHE A 171 -12.00 -11.62 -12.58
N PHE A 172 -11.26 -12.38 -11.77
CA PHE A 172 -11.82 -13.07 -10.62
C PHE A 172 -12.39 -12.08 -9.60
N GLY A 173 -11.67 -11.00 -9.32
CA GLY A 173 -12.17 -9.89 -8.50
C GLY A 173 -13.45 -9.28 -9.07
N ILE A 174 -13.48 -8.95 -10.36
CA ILE A 174 -14.68 -8.41 -11.03
C ILE A 174 -15.85 -9.38 -10.91
N ALA A 175 -15.62 -10.68 -11.13
CA ALA A 175 -16.63 -11.71 -11.02
C ALA A 175 -17.23 -11.80 -9.61
N LEU A 176 -16.41 -11.61 -8.56
CA LEU A 176 -16.90 -11.51 -7.19
C LEU A 176 -17.70 -10.22 -6.94
N GLY A 177 -17.29 -9.10 -7.55
CA GLY A 177 -17.91 -7.79 -7.36
C GLY A 177 -19.30 -7.65 -8.00
N ILE A 178 -19.60 -8.41 -9.05
CA ILE A 178 -20.91 -8.39 -9.73
C ILE A 178 -21.97 -9.28 -9.08
N ILE A 179 -21.60 -10.09 -8.08
CA ILE A 179 -22.53 -10.90 -7.28
C ILE A 179 -23.42 -9.97 -6.48
N GLY A 180 -24.74 -10.21 -6.53
CA GLY A 180 -25.75 -9.39 -5.86
C GLY A 180 -26.63 -8.63 -6.85
N LEU A 181 -27.13 -7.47 -6.44
CA LEU A 181 -28.04 -6.66 -7.25
C LEU A 181 -27.32 -5.97 -8.41
N ASP A 182 -27.93 -6.00 -9.58
CA ASP A 182 -27.54 -5.19 -10.72
C ASP A 182 -27.73 -3.70 -10.40
N PRO A 183 -26.70 -2.84 -10.57
CA PRO A 183 -26.75 -1.46 -10.12
C PRO A 183 -27.69 -0.55 -10.93
N ILE A 184 -28.23 -1.03 -12.06
CA ILE A 184 -29.11 -0.26 -12.95
C ILE A 184 -30.53 -0.81 -12.95
N THR A 185 -30.68 -2.14 -13.00
CA THR A 185 -31.99 -2.81 -13.11
C THR A 185 -32.53 -3.29 -11.77
N GLY A 186 -31.66 -3.52 -10.78
CA GLY A 186 -32.04 -4.12 -9.50
C GLY A 186 -32.24 -5.64 -9.55
N ASP A 187 -31.95 -6.28 -10.68
CA ASP A 187 -32.06 -7.74 -10.81
C ASP A 187 -31.00 -8.46 -9.96
N GLN A 188 -31.38 -9.57 -9.32
CA GLN A 188 -30.43 -10.38 -8.55
C GLN A 188 -29.57 -11.26 -9.47
N ARG A 189 -28.24 -11.16 -9.33
CA ARG A 189 -27.26 -11.90 -10.12
C ARG A 189 -26.41 -12.76 -9.20
N PHE A 190 -26.30 -14.06 -9.52
CA PHE A 190 -25.45 -15.00 -8.78
C PHE A 190 -25.76 -15.08 -7.26
N ALA A 191 -26.99 -14.80 -6.85
CA ALA A 191 -27.42 -14.91 -5.44
C ALA A 191 -27.79 -16.36 -5.05
N PHE A 192 -28.01 -17.25 -6.03
CA PHE A 192 -28.29 -18.68 -5.84
C PHE A 192 -29.42 -19.00 -4.82
N GLY A 193 -30.39 -18.10 -4.67
CA GLY A 193 -31.50 -18.24 -3.70
C GLY A 193 -31.11 -17.97 -2.24
N ILE A 194 -29.88 -17.50 -1.98
CA ILE A 194 -29.41 -17.09 -0.66
C ILE A 194 -29.63 -15.58 -0.52
N ASN A 195 -30.52 -15.17 0.39
CA ASN A 195 -30.91 -13.77 0.58
C ASN A 195 -29.72 -12.87 0.96
N GLU A 196 -28.77 -13.39 1.71
CA GLU A 196 -27.58 -12.66 2.13
C GLU A 196 -26.62 -12.39 0.96
N LEU A 197 -26.66 -13.20 -0.10
CA LEU A 197 -25.91 -12.93 -1.34
C LEU A 197 -26.61 -11.95 -2.26
N SER A 198 -27.89 -11.63 -2.02
CA SER A 198 -28.59 -10.58 -2.78
C SER A 198 -27.92 -9.23 -2.57
N GLY A 199 -27.38 -8.94 -1.38
CA GLY A 199 -26.57 -7.76 -1.10
C GLY A 199 -25.15 -7.81 -1.66
N GLY A 200 -24.76 -8.93 -2.29
CA GLY A 200 -23.41 -9.21 -2.74
C GLY A 200 -22.50 -9.76 -1.64
N LEU A 201 -21.22 -9.93 -1.96
CA LEU A 201 -20.22 -10.35 -0.99
C LEU A 201 -19.76 -9.16 -0.14
N HIS A 202 -19.50 -9.39 1.14
CA HIS A 202 -19.02 -8.31 2.01
C HIS A 202 -17.54 -7.98 1.76
N PHE A 203 -17.26 -6.71 1.47
CA PHE A 203 -15.90 -6.20 1.30
C PHE A 203 -14.98 -6.55 2.48
N ILE A 204 -15.47 -6.41 3.71
CA ILE A 204 -14.74 -6.71 4.95
C ILE A 204 -14.29 -8.18 4.98
N ALA A 205 -15.22 -9.09 4.65
CA ALA A 205 -14.92 -10.52 4.61
C ALA A 205 -13.83 -10.83 3.59
N LEU A 206 -13.88 -10.19 2.42
CA LEU A 206 -12.91 -10.38 1.35
C LEU A 206 -11.52 -9.86 1.74
N ILE A 207 -11.39 -8.63 2.26
CA ILE A 207 -10.08 -8.08 2.62
C ILE A 207 -9.45 -8.81 3.80
N ILE A 208 -10.24 -9.15 4.84
CA ILE A 208 -9.72 -9.83 6.03
C ILE A 208 -9.37 -11.28 5.68
N GLY A 209 -10.18 -11.95 4.85
CA GLY A 209 -9.84 -13.27 4.33
C GLY A 209 -8.53 -13.26 3.54
N LEU A 210 -8.43 -12.40 2.52
CA LEU A 210 -7.30 -12.41 1.58
C LEU A 210 -5.98 -11.85 2.16
N PHE A 211 -6.03 -10.91 3.12
CA PHE A 211 -4.83 -10.29 3.70
C PHE A 211 -4.56 -10.69 5.16
N GLY A 212 -5.60 -10.95 5.96
CA GLY A 212 -5.45 -11.30 7.37
C GLY A 212 -5.35 -12.79 7.61
N ILE A 213 -6.45 -13.51 7.38
CA ILE A 213 -6.53 -14.96 7.61
C ILE A 213 -5.51 -15.70 6.75
N THR A 214 -5.41 -15.36 5.46
CA THR A 214 -4.44 -15.95 4.53
C THR A 214 -3.01 -15.83 5.05
N GLU A 215 -2.63 -14.67 5.57
CA GLU A 215 -1.28 -14.40 6.08
C GLU A 215 -0.98 -15.24 7.31
N VAL A 216 -1.91 -15.28 8.28
CA VAL A 216 -1.75 -16.09 9.49
C VAL A 216 -1.64 -17.57 9.15
N LEU A 217 -2.50 -18.09 8.27
CA LEU A 217 -2.45 -19.50 7.86
C LEU A 217 -1.13 -19.83 7.14
N ASP A 218 -0.66 -18.95 6.26
CA ASP A 218 0.60 -19.15 5.54
C ASP A 218 1.80 -19.13 6.50
N GLN A 219 1.80 -18.24 7.50
CA GLN A 219 2.81 -18.23 8.55
C GLN A 219 2.79 -19.50 9.38
N ILE A 220 1.60 -19.98 9.82
CA ILE A 220 1.48 -21.24 10.56
C ILE A 220 2.10 -22.40 9.77
N LEU A 221 1.87 -22.46 8.46
CA LEU A 221 2.35 -23.55 7.60
C LEU A 221 3.84 -23.44 7.24
N THR A 222 4.39 -22.23 7.18
CA THR A 222 5.79 -21.98 6.80
C THR A 222 6.71 -21.78 7.99
N HIS A 223 6.14 -21.65 9.19
CA HIS A 223 6.91 -21.38 10.39
C HIS A 223 7.94 -22.48 10.62
N SER A 224 9.19 -22.05 10.72
CA SER A 224 10.31 -22.88 11.10
C SER A 224 10.98 -22.22 12.30
N GLU A 225 11.23 -22.97 13.37
CA GLU A 225 11.92 -22.50 14.58
C GLU A 225 13.42 -22.23 14.31
N LYS A 226 13.74 -21.37 13.34
CA LYS A 226 15.10 -20.85 13.21
C LYS A 226 15.28 -19.77 14.26
N LYS A 227 16.14 -20.04 15.25
CA LYS A 227 16.63 -19.03 16.19
C LYS A 227 17.36 -17.95 15.39
N SER A 228 16.71 -16.84 15.08
CA SER A 228 17.40 -15.66 14.56
C SER A 228 18.18 -15.03 15.70
N HIS A 229 19.47 -14.77 15.51
CA HIS A 229 20.25 -14.02 16.49
C HIS A 229 19.87 -12.54 16.43
N THR A 230 19.05 -12.08 17.37
CA THR A 230 18.70 -10.66 17.53
C THR A 230 19.93 -9.87 17.97
N ILE A 231 20.29 -8.83 17.24
CA ILE A 231 21.40 -7.95 17.60
C ILE A 231 20.98 -7.05 18.76
N THR A 232 21.57 -7.25 19.94
CA THR A 232 21.25 -6.49 21.15
C THR A 232 22.19 -5.31 21.42
N SER A 233 23.38 -5.31 20.82
CA SER A 233 24.34 -4.20 20.95
C SER A 233 24.01 -3.07 19.99
N LEU A 234 23.47 -1.98 20.54
CA LEU A 234 22.99 -0.84 19.77
C LEU A 234 24.09 0.18 19.40
N GLY A 235 25.27 0.15 20.03
CA GLY A 235 26.37 1.06 19.71
C GLY A 235 26.01 2.57 19.73
N ARG A 236 26.61 3.34 18.81
CA ARG A 236 26.36 4.80 18.63
C ARG A 236 25.01 5.02 17.95
N TRP A 237 24.23 5.98 18.43
CA TRP A 237 22.92 6.32 17.88
C TRP A 237 22.97 7.47 16.88
N TRP A 238 23.60 8.59 17.19
CA TRP A 238 23.53 9.77 16.33
C TRP A 238 24.59 9.75 15.22
N PRO A 239 24.23 10.15 13.99
CA PRO A 239 25.19 10.32 12.91
C PRO A 239 26.06 11.56 13.13
N ASN A 240 27.30 11.50 12.67
CA ASN A 240 28.21 12.63 12.68
C ASN A 240 27.89 13.60 11.53
N LYS A 241 28.34 14.86 11.63
CA LYS A 241 28.14 15.87 10.57
C LYS A 241 28.66 15.42 9.20
N SER A 242 29.77 14.67 9.17
CA SER A 242 30.34 14.11 7.94
C SER A 242 29.42 13.07 7.31
N GLU A 243 28.82 12.20 8.11
CA GLU A 243 27.86 11.17 7.67
C GLU A 243 26.58 11.82 7.14
N LEU A 244 26.08 12.84 7.83
CA LEU A 244 24.89 13.56 7.38
C LEU A 244 25.13 14.28 6.04
N LYS A 245 26.32 14.89 5.87
CA LYS A 245 26.71 15.51 4.60
C LYS A 245 26.89 14.47 3.48
N ARG A 246 27.40 13.28 3.82
CA ARG A 246 27.59 12.17 2.88
C ARG A 246 26.26 11.65 2.33
N VAL A 247 25.25 11.52 3.19
CA VAL A 247 23.94 10.98 2.78
C VAL A 247 22.98 12.01 2.18
N ALA A 248 23.23 13.31 2.34
CA ALA A 248 22.32 14.37 1.86
C ALA A 248 22.03 14.28 0.34
N LYS A 249 23.04 14.00 -0.49
CA LYS A 249 22.87 13.86 -1.94
C LYS A 249 22.09 12.57 -2.31
N PRO A 250 22.48 11.37 -1.83
CA PRO A 250 21.67 10.16 -2.01
C PRO A 250 20.23 10.31 -1.52
N MET A 251 20.01 10.96 -0.39
CA MET A 251 18.68 11.21 0.18
C MET A 251 17.81 12.06 -0.75
N ALA A 252 18.30 13.22 -1.19
CA ALA A 252 17.54 14.09 -2.09
C ALA A 252 17.22 13.41 -3.44
N GLN A 253 18.19 12.71 -4.02
CA GLN A 253 17.99 12.00 -5.29
C GLN A 253 17.00 10.84 -5.15
N SER A 254 17.17 10.02 -4.10
CA SER A 254 16.33 8.85 -3.88
C SER A 254 14.91 9.27 -3.51
N GLY A 255 14.75 10.39 -2.78
CA GLY A 255 13.45 10.97 -2.51
C GLY A 255 12.74 11.47 -3.78
N ALA A 256 13.45 12.17 -4.67
CA ALA A 256 12.88 12.59 -5.96
C ALA A 256 12.48 11.38 -6.82
N LEU A 257 13.31 10.33 -6.85
CA LEU A 257 12.99 9.08 -7.54
C LEU A 257 11.75 8.40 -6.93
N GLY A 258 11.70 8.29 -5.60
CA GLY A 258 10.58 7.69 -4.87
C GLY A 258 9.27 8.44 -5.08
N VAL A 259 9.33 9.77 -5.15
CA VAL A 259 8.20 10.63 -5.51
C VAL A 259 7.65 10.28 -6.89
N VAL A 260 8.53 10.15 -7.90
CA VAL A 260 8.11 9.81 -9.27
C VAL A 260 7.52 8.40 -9.32
N ILE A 261 8.16 7.44 -8.65
CA ILE A 261 7.66 6.06 -8.58
C ILE A 261 6.32 5.99 -7.85
N GLY A 262 6.13 6.76 -6.77
CA GLY A 262 4.90 6.77 -5.99
C GLY A 262 3.68 7.25 -6.75
N VAL A 263 3.84 8.15 -7.72
CA VAL A 263 2.72 8.60 -8.58
C VAL A 263 2.31 7.49 -9.55
N VAL A 264 3.23 6.62 -9.95
CA VAL A 264 2.92 5.48 -10.83
C VAL A 264 2.07 4.48 -10.05
N PRO A 265 0.83 4.20 -10.47
CA PRO A 265 -0.02 3.24 -9.76
C PRO A 265 0.67 1.88 -9.67
N ALA A 266 0.47 1.19 -8.56
CA ALA A 266 0.98 -0.16 -8.28
C ALA A 266 2.50 -0.34 -8.19
N ALA A 267 3.32 0.67 -8.51
CA ALA A 267 4.78 0.57 -8.44
C ALA A 267 5.28 0.46 -6.98
N GLY A 268 4.64 1.21 -6.08
CA GLY A 268 4.79 1.12 -4.63
C GLY A 268 6.21 1.30 -4.09
N GLY A 269 6.36 1.11 -2.78
CA GLY A 269 7.65 1.18 -2.09
C GLY A 269 8.59 0.01 -2.44
N ASP A 270 8.04 -1.14 -2.83
CA ASP A 270 8.76 -2.38 -3.12
C ASP A 270 9.85 -2.20 -4.19
N ILE A 271 9.47 -1.58 -5.32
CA ILE A 271 10.41 -1.29 -6.41
C ILE A 271 11.25 -0.06 -6.06
N ALA A 272 10.64 0.96 -5.43
CA ALA A 272 11.32 2.21 -5.11
C ALA A 272 12.56 2.00 -4.22
N GLY A 273 12.47 1.16 -3.18
CA GLY A 273 13.59 0.87 -2.29
C GLY A 273 14.79 0.26 -3.03
N LEU A 274 14.55 -0.73 -3.90
CA LEU A 274 15.62 -1.39 -4.67
C LEU A 274 16.22 -0.46 -5.75
N VAL A 275 15.38 0.32 -6.45
CA VAL A 275 15.88 1.28 -7.44
C VAL A 275 16.65 2.41 -6.76
N GLY A 276 16.18 2.90 -5.60
CA GLY A 276 16.87 3.87 -4.77
C GLY A 276 18.23 3.37 -4.31
N TRP A 277 18.31 2.13 -3.82
CA TRP A 277 19.57 1.48 -3.45
C TRP A 277 20.56 1.39 -4.61
N ASN A 278 20.11 0.90 -5.78
CA ASN A 278 20.94 0.79 -6.98
C ASN A 278 21.41 2.16 -7.47
N ARG A 279 20.55 3.17 -7.41
CA ARG A 279 20.89 4.53 -7.83
C ARG A 279 21.90 5.16 -6.87
N ALA A 280 21.72 4.99 -5.57
CA ALA A 280 22.67 5.43 -4.56
C ALA A 280 24.05 4.79 -4.79
N LYS A 281 24.10 3.49 -5.10
CA LYS A 281 25.35 2.80 -5.47
C LYS A 281 26.02 3.42 -6.70
N ALA A 282 25.24 3.69 -7.75
CA ALA A 282 25.75 4.22 -9.00
C ALA A 282 26.34 5.64 -8.88
N ILE A 283 25.87 6.45 -7.92
CA ILE A 283 26.37 7.81 -7.69
C ILE A 283 27.37 7.92 -6.54
N SER A 284 27.59 6.83 -5.82
CA SER A 284 28.47 6.80 -4.65
C SER A 284 29.93 6.92 -5.05
N LYS A 285 30.72 7.55 -4.18
CA LYS A 285 32.19 7.48 -4.25
C LYS A 285 32.75 6.18 -3.68
N HIS A 286 31.92 5.41 -2.95
CA HIS A 286 32.29 4.19 -2.23
C HIS A 286 31.34 3.02 -2.58
N PRO A 287 31.19 2.63 -3.86
CA PRO A 287 30.31 1.54 -4.27
C PRO A 287 30.67 0.18 -3.64
N GLU A 288 31.88 0.01 -3.13
CA GLU A 288 32.39 -1.19 -2.46
C GLU A 288 31.78 -1.46 -1.07
N GLU A 289 31.20 -0.43 -0.43
CA GLU A 289 30.56 -0.54 0.89
C GLU A 289 29.13 -1.12 0.80
N PHE A 290 28.50 -1.07 -0.37
CA PHE A 290 27.12 -1.49 -0.60
C PHE A 290 26.97 -3.01 -0.45
N GLY A 291 25.94 -3.44 0.30
CA GLY A 291 25.75 -4.83 0.69
C GLY A 291 26.65 -5.27 1.85
N LYS A 292 27.52 -4.37 2.35
CA LYS A 292 28.41 -4.58 3.49
C LYS A 292 28.13 -3.57 4.61
N GLY A 293 27.09 -2.75 4.49
CA GLY A 293 26.71 -1.76 5.49
C GLY A 293 27.05 -0.33 5.09
N SER A 294 26.74 0.04 3.85
CA SER A 294 26.80 1.41 3.35
C SER A 294 25.68 2.26 3.93
N ILE A 295 26.05 3.37 4.59
CA ILE A 295 25.07 4.35 5.07
C ILE A 295 24.32 5.03 3.92
N GLU A 296 24.96 5.19 2.76
CA GLU A 296 24.33 5.76 1.56
C GLU A 296 23.33 4.78 0.93
N GLY A 297 23.63 3.48 0.99
CA GLY A 297 22.73 2.43 0.52
C GLY A 297 21.46 2.35 1.36
N LEU A 298 21.60 2.35 2.69
CA LEU A 298 20.48 2.35 3.63
C LEU A 298 19.60 3.61 3.48
N VAL A 299 20.20 4.80 3.38
CA VAL A 299 19.44 6.03 3.17
C VAL A 299 18.78 6.06 1.79
N GLY A 300 19.48 5.59 0.75
CA GLY A 300 18.93 5.53 -0.60
C GLY A 300 17.71 4.63 -0.71
N SER A 301 17.73 3.45 -0.08
CA SER A 301 16.58 2.55 -0.05
C SER A 301 15.40 3.13 0.72
N ASP A 302 15.65 3.59 1.95
CA ASP A 302 14.57 4.00 2.85
C ASP A 302 13.93 5.31 2.40
N THR A 303 14.73 6.28 1.94
CA THR A 303 14.16 7.53 1.41
C THR A 303 13.36 7.28 0.14
N ALA A 304 13.82 6.43 -0.79
CA ALA A 304 13.06 6.13 -2.00
C ALA A 304 11.74 5.41 -1.69
N SER A 305 11.77 4.38 -0.85
CA SER A 305 10.57 3.64 -0.46
C SER A 305 9.57 4.53 0.26
N SER A 306 10.02 5.34 1.22
CA SER A 306 9.14 6.21 1.99
C SER A 306 8.61 7.41 1.19
N SER A 307 9.35 7.86 0.17
CA SER A 307 8.87 8.90 -0.74
C SER A 307 7.73 8.47 -1.66
N THR A 308 7.35 7.18 -1.70
CA THR A 308 6.20 6.74 -2.49
C THR A 308 4.86 7.02 -1.81
N LEU A 309 4.81 7.18 -0.48
CA LEU A 309 3.55 7.26 0.28
C LEU A 309 2.62 8.37 -0.22
N GLY A 310 3.13 9.61 -0.27
CA GLY A 310 2.35 10.76 -0.73
C GLY A 310 1.91 10.61 -2.18
N GLY A 311 2.74 10.03 -3.05
CA GLY A 311 2.36 9.71 -4.43
C GLY A 311 1.23 8.69 -4.48
N ALA A 312 1.33 7.60 -3.71
CA ALA A 312 0.32 6.55 -3.66
C ALA A 312 -1.04 7.08 -3.16
N VAL A 313 -1.02 7.91 -2.12
CA VAL A 313 -2.21 8.60 -1.61
C VAL A 313 -2.75 9.57 -2.67
N THR A 314 -1.90 10.38 -3.30
CA THR A 314 -2.31 11.33 -4.36
C THR A 314 -3.00 10.61 -5.51
N THR A 315 -2.39 9.55 -6.04
CA THR A 315 -2.93 8.76 -7.16
C THR A 315 -4.27 8.13 -6.79
N THR A 316 -4.41 7.62 -5.56
CA THR A 316 -5.66 7.03 -5.08
C THR A 316 -6.76 8.06 -4.91
N LEU A 317 -6.46 9.20 -4.29
CA LEU A 317 -7.44 10.26 -4.08
C LEU A 317 -7.86 10.90 -5.39
N ALA A 318 -6.92 11.10 -6.32
CA ALA A 318 -7.15 11.91 -7.52
C ALA A 318 -7.67 11.09 -8.71
N LEU A 319 -7.25 9.84 -8.84
CA LEU A 319 -7.69 8.97 -9.93
C LEU A 319 -8.66 7.87 -9.48
N GLY A 320 -8.85 7.66 -8.18
CA GLY A 320 -9.62 6.51 -7.68
C GLY A 320 -8.93 5.17 -7.96
N ILE A 321 -7.63 5.20 -8.29
CA ILE A 321 -6.80 4.02 -8.58
C ILE A 321 -5.78 3.86 -7.45
N PRO A 322 -5.70 2.71 -6.79
CA PRO A 322 -4.79 2.55 -5.67
C PRO A 322 -3.33 2.66 -6.10
N GLY A 323 -2.56 3.42 -5.32
CA GLY A 323 -1.11 3.53 -5.51
C GLY A 323 -0.36 2.25 -5.10
N ASP A 324 -0.85 1.54 -4.09
CA ASP A 324 -0.33 0.26 -3.61
C ASP A 324 -1.44 -0.62 -3.00
N SER A 325 -1.07 -1.78 -2.44
CA SER A 325 -2.01 -2.73 -1.84
C SER A 325 -2.73 -2.17 -0.61
N VAL A 326 -2.08 -1.30 0.17
CA VAL A 326 -2.68 -0.67 1.36
C VAL A 326 -3.73 0.34 0.93
N MET A 327 -3.40 1.14 -0.08
CA MET A 327 -4.33 2.09 -0.67
C MET A 327 -5.54 1.40 -1.32
N ALA A 328 -5.43 0.15 -1.78
CA ALA A 328 -6.59 -0.59 -2.29
C ALA A 328 -7.61 -0.90 -1.18
N ILE A 329 -7.12 -1.26 0.01
CA ILE A 329 -7.96 -1.48 1.20
C ILE A 329 -8.56 -0.13 1.66
N MET A 330 -7.75 0.93 1.67
CA MET A 330 -8.21 2.26 2.08
C MET A 330 -9.23 2.84 1.09
N LEU A 331 -9.05 2.64 -0.22
CA LEU A 331 -10.01 3.01 -1.25
C LEU A 331 -11.38 2.35 -0.99
N GLY A 332 -11.41 1.05 -0.71
CA GLY A 332 -12.66 0.37 -0.35
C GLY A 332 -13.29 0.89 0.93
N SER A 333 -12.47 1.20 1.94
CA SER A 333 -12.95 1.82 3.19
C SER A 333 -13.59 3.19 2.93
N MET A 334 -12.95 4.02 2.11
CA MET A 334 -13.46 5.34 1.71
C MET A 334 -14.80 5.23 0.96
N ILE A 335 -14.91 4.29 0.01
CA ILE A 335 -16.16 4.06 -0.73
C ILE A 335 -17.30 3.68 0.22
N ILE A 336 -17.05 2.84 1.22
CA ILE A 336 -18.06 2.45 2.23
C ILE A 336 -18.47 3.65 3.09
N TRP A 337 -17.53 4.52 3.45
CA TRP A 337 -17.82 5.80 4.12
C TRP A 337 -18.53 6.83 3.23
N GLY A 338 -18.86 6.48 1.98
CA GLY A 338 -19.48 7.40 1.02
C GLY A 338 -18.51 8.47 0.49
N ILE A 339 -17.21 8.30 0.73
CA ILE A 339 -16.17 9.13 0.14
C ILE A 339 -15.75 8.46 -1.16
N GLN A 340 -16.21 8.99 -2.28
CA GLN A 340 -15.82 8.48 -3.60
C GLN A 340 -14.49 9.13 -4.03
N PRO A 341 -13.36 8.39 -4.02
CA PRO A 341 -12.09 8.95 -4.44
C PRO A 341 -12.06 9.09 -5.95
N GLY A 342 -11.36 10.09 -6.44
CA GLY A 342 -11.32 10.47 -7.84
C GLY A 342 -11.43 11.98 -8.03
N PRO A 343 -11.56 12.42 -9.30
CA PRO A 343 -11.66 13.83 -9.70
C PRO A 343 -12.50 14.71 -8.77
N SER A 344 -13.71 14.27 -8.49
CA SER A 344 -14.75 15.04 -7.82
C SER A 344 -14.47 15.27 -6.35
N LEU A 345 -13.58 14.48 -5.74
CA LEU A 345 -13.24 14.61 -4.33
C LEU A 345 -12.57 15.96 -4.04
N PHE A 346 -11.70 16.41 -4.95
CA PHE A 346 -10.96 17.67 -4.81
C PHE A 346 -11.83 18.91 -4.92
N GLU A 347 -12.94 18.81 -5.66
CA GLU A 347 -13.91 19.89 -5.79
C GLU A 347 -14.93 19.88 -4.66
N ARG A 348 -15.50 18.71 -4.35
CA ARG A 348 -16.63 18.58 -3.44
C ARG A 348 -16.24 18.47 -1.96
N ARG A 349 -15.04 17.97 -1.67
CA ARG A 349 -14.57 17.67 -0.31
C ARG A 349 -13.09 18.09 -0.11
N PRO A 350 -12.73 19.37 -0.32
CA PRO A 350 -11.36 19.83 -0.08
C PRO A 350 -10.91 19.66 1.39
N ASP A 351 -11.87 19.65 2.32
CA ASP A 351 -11.71 19.36 3.74
C ASP A 351 -11.05 17.99 4.00
N ILE A 352 -11.47 16.95 3.26
CA ILE A 352 -10.91 15.59 3.42
C ILE A 352 -9.45 15.55 3.01
N ILE A 353 -9.05 16.29 1.96
CA ILE A 353 -7.66 16.30 1.50
C ILE A 353 -6.76 16.98 2.53
N VAL A 354 -7.20 18.12 3.08
CA VAL A 354 -6.48 18.80 4.17
C VAL A 354 -6.37 17.88 5.38
N THR A 355 -7.45 17.19 5.74
CA THR A 355 -7.50 16.21 6.83
C THR A 355 -6.46 15.10 6.64
N ILE A 356 -6.39 14.51 5.44
CA ILE A 356 -5.42 13.46 5.11
C ILE A 356 -3.98 13.97 5.21
N VAL A 357 -3.69 15.15 4.65
CA VAL A 357 -2.35 15.77 4.74
C VAL A 357 -1.97 16.03 6.19
N ALA A 358 -2.88 16.58 6.98
CA ALA A 358 -2.65 16.86 8.40
C ALA A 358 -2.40 15.58 9.21
N ILE A 359 -3.21 14.53 8.99
CA ILE A 359 -3.01 13.22 9.63
C ILE A 359 -1.65 12.63 9.25
N MET A 360 -1.28 12.64 7.96
CA MET A 360 0.01 12.11 7.50
C MET A 360 1.18 12.88 8.11
N LEU A 361 1.10 14.21 8.16
CA LEU A 361 2.12 15.05 8.80
C LEU A 361 2.25 14.74 10.30
N MET A 362 1.12 14.69 11.01
CA MET A 362 1.09 14.34 12.43
C MET A 362 1.61 12.93 12.69
N ALA A 363 1.21 11.95 11.87
CA ALA A 363 1.66 10.57 11.98
C ALA A 363 3.16 10.47 11.74
N THR A 364 3.70 11.25 10.79
CA THR A 364 5.13 11.27 10.49
C THR A 364 5.91 11.86 11.66
N ILE A 365 5.47 13.00 12.21
CA ILE A 365 6.11 13.62 13.38
C ILE A 365 6.04 12.68 14.59
N GLY A 366 4.86 12.14 14.89
CA GLY A 366 4.64 11.22 16.00
C GLY A 366 5.48 9.95 15.88
N SER A 367 5.48 9.30 14.71
CA SER A 367 6.27 8.10 14.46
C SER A 367 7.78 8.37 14.52
N THR A 368 8.22 9.54 14.05
CA THR A 368 9.62 9.97 14.15
C THR A 368 10.04 10.13 15.61
N ILE A 369 9.22 10.80 16.43
CA ILE A 369 9.48 10.96 17.86
C ILE A 369 9.58 9.58 18.51
N ILE A 370 8.57 8.72 18.33
CA ILE A 370 8.55 7.37 18.93
C ILE A 370 9.75 6.54 18.46
N SER A 371 10.09 6.60 17.16
CA SER A 371 11.21 5.83 16.60
C SER A 371 12.58 6.30 17.08
N LEU A 372 12.75 7.58 17.43
CA LEU A 372 14.02 8.13 17.89
C LEU A 372 14.19 8.01 19.41
N ILE A 373 13.12 7.76 20.16
CA ILE A 373 13.24 7.46 21.59
C ILE A 373 13.98 6.13 21.74
N ARG A 374 15.15 6.20 22.39
CA ARG A 374 16.03 5.07 22.70
C ARG A 374 15.39 4.11 23.69
N THR A 375 14.41 3.35 23.26
CA THR A 375 13.74 2.37 24.12
C THR A 375 14.51 1.06 24.12
N LYS A 376 15.12 0.73 25.26
CA LYS A 376 15.72 -0.59 25.54
C LYS A 376 14.72 -1.75 25.38
N GLY A 377 13.41 -1.46 25.26
CA GLY A 377 12.33 -2.42 25.06
C GLY A 377 12.10 -2.85 23.60
N MET A 378 12.61 -2.13 22.59
CA MET A 378 12.37 -2.49 21.18
C MET A 378 12.91 -3.88 20.82
N THR A 379 14.07 -4.25 21.38
CA THR A 379 14.63 -5.59 21.15
C THR A 379 13.83 -6.70 21.85
N LYS A 380 13.15 -6.39 22.96
CA LYS A 380 12.30 -7.36 23.68
C LYS A 380 10.96 -7.61 22.98
N LEU A 381 10.45 -6.64 22.24
CA LEU A 381 9.26 -6.83 21.41
C LEU A 381 9.50 -7.85 20.30
N LEU A 382 10.74 -7.93 19.79
CA LEU A 382 11.15 -8.93 18.79
C LEU A 382 11.21 -10.36 19.36
N ASP A 383 11.26 -10.52 20.68
CA ASP A 383 11.31 -11.83 21.35
C ASP A 383 9.91 -12.43 21.60
N LEU A 384 8.84 -11.74 21.20
CA LEU A 384 7.48 -12.27 21.34
C LEU A 384 7.26 -13.46 20.42
N LYS A 385 6.63 -14.50 20.97
CA LYS A 385 6.32 -15.74 20.26
C LYS A 385 5.30 -15.47 19.14
N PRO A 386 5.61 -15.76 17.87
CA PRO A 386 4.68 -15.55 16.74
C PRO A 386 3.31 -16.22 16.95
N GLN A 387 3.28 -17.35 17.66
CA GLN A 387 2.06 -18.10 17.97
C GLN A 387 1.03 -17.26 18.76
N LEU A 388 1.48 -16.39 19.67
CA LEU A 388 0.59 -15.48 20.40
C LEU A 388 -0.04 -14.45 19.46
N LEU A 389 0.77 -13.89 18.55
CA LEU A 389 0.32 -12.89 17.58
C LEU A 389 -0.74 -13.49 16.65
N TRP A 390 -0.52 -14.70 16.13
CA TRP A 390 -1.51 -15.39 15.29
C TRP A 390 -2.84 -15.58 16.01
N GLY A 391 -2.81 -16.04 17.27
CA GLY A 391 -4.02 -16.21 18.08
C GLY A 391 -4.76 -14.90 18.27
N VAL A 392 -4.05 -13.83 18.62
CA VAL A 392 -4.65 -12.49 18.74
C VAL A 392 -5.24 -12.05 17.40
N ILE A 393 -4.51 -12.13 16.30
CA ILE A 393 -4.99 -11.72 14.98
C ILE A 393 -6.27 -12.48 14.59
N LEU A 394 -6.31 -13.80 14.77
CA LEU A 394 -7.50 -14.60 14.45
C LEU A 394 -8.72 -14.17 15.26
N VAL A 395 -8.54 -13.90 16.56
CA VAL A 395 -9.61 -13.39 17.41
C VAL A 395 -10.08 -12.02 16.90
N PHE A 396 -9.16 -11.11 16.60
CA PHE A 396 -9.50 -9.78 16.08
C PHE A 396 -10.17 -9.85 14.70
N CYS A 397 -9.77 -10.76 13.81
CA CYS A 397 -10.44 -10.99 12.52
C CYS A 397 -11.91 -11.40 12.71
N VAL A 398 -12.16 -12.39 13.59
CA VAL A 398 -13.50 -12.93 13.83
C VAL A 398 -14.37 -11.90 14.54
N VAL A 399 -13.86 -11.32 15.63
CA VAL A 399 -14.58 -10.31 16.43
C VAL A 399 -14.82 -9.06 15.60
N GLY A 400 -13.83 -8.57 14.86
CA GLY A 400 -13.95 -7.40 14.00
C GLY A 400 -15.00 -7.60 12.92
N THR A 401 -14.93 -8.71 12.17
CA THR A 401 -15.90 -9.02 11.11
C THR A 401 -17.33 -9.14 11.65
N TYR A 402 -17.49 -9.82 12.79
CA TYR A 402 -18.80 -9.97 13.41
C TYR A 402 -19.32 -8.65 13.97
N ALA A 403 -18.48 -7.85 14.64
CA ALA A 403 -18.88 -6.58 15.23
C ALA A 403 -19.36 -5.57 14.18
N THR A 404 -18.75 -5.55 12.98
CA THR A 404 -19.17 -4.60 11.93
C THR A 404 -20.46 -5.00 11.23
N THR A 405 -20.71 -6.30 11.05
CA THR A 405 -21.83 -6.78 10.21
C THR A 405 -22.97 -7.42 11.00
N ASN A 406 -22.74 -7.72 12.28
CA ASN A 406 -23.64 -8.49 13.15
C ASN A 406 -24.19 -9.76 12.48
N ASN A 407 -23.39 -10.39 11.60
CA ASN A 407 -23.81 -11.52 10.79
C ASN A 407 -22.71 -12.60 10.77
N VAL A 408 -23.07 -13.81 11.21
CA VAL A 408 -22.19 -14.98 11.23
C VAL A 408 -21.81 -15.41 9.82
N LEU A 409 -22.69 -15.24 8.83
CA LEU A 409 -22.39 -15.61 7.45
C LEU A 409 -21.23 -14.78 6.88
N THR A 410 -21.09 -13.51 7.27
CA THR A 410 -19.93 -12.69 6.92
C THR A 410 -18.63 -13.28 7.46
N VAL A 411 -18.65 -13.82 8.69
CA VAL A 411 -17.50 -14.49 9.30
C VAL A 411 -17.17 -15.78 8.54
N VAL A 412 -18.19 -16.54 8.12
CA VAL A 412 -17.99 -17.73 7.27
C VAL A 412 -17.39 -17.34 5.92
N GLN A 413 -17.90 -16.31 5.25
CA GLN A 413 -17.34 -15.76 4.01
C GLN A 413 -15.86 -15.38 4.20
N MET A 414 -15.53 -14.71 5.31
CA MET A 414 -14.16 -14.32 5.63
C MET A 414 -13.24 -15.54 5.75
N LEU A 415 -13.67 -16.59 6.46
CA LEU A 415 -12.90 -17.83 6.59
C LEU A 415 -12.73 -18.54 5.23
N CYS A 416 -13.79 -18.58 4.41
CA CYS A 416 -13.72 -19.11 3.05
C CYS A 416 -12.71 -18.34 2.19
N PHE A 417 -12.72 -17.00 2.24
CA PHE A 417 -11.73 -16.18 1.55
C PHE A 417 -10.33 -16.33 2.13
N GLY A 418 -10.19 -16.66 3.41
CA GLY A 418 -8.92 -17.02 4.04
C GLY A 418 -8.29 -18.28 3.46
N VAL A 419 -9.09 -19.35 3.36
CA VAL A 419 -8.64 -20.62 2.76
C VAL A 419 -8.38 -20.46 1.27
N LEU A 420 -9.29 -19.77 0.55
CA LEU A 420 -9.12 -19.47 -0.86
C LEU A 420 -7.87 -18.61 -1.11
N GLY A 421 -7.66 -17.58 -0.30
CA GLY A 421 -6.50 -16.69 -0.39
C GLY A 421 -5.19 -17.44 -0.18
N LEU A 422 -5.15 -18.41 0.74
CA LEU A 422 -4.00 -19.30 0.90
C LEU A 422 -3.72 -20.12 -0.37
N ALA A 423 -4.76 -20.72 -0.97
CA ALA A 423 -4.62 -21.46 -2.22
C ALA A 423 -4.13 -20.57 -3.37
N LEU A 424 -4.70 -19.36 -3.50
CA LEU A 424 -4.31 -18.36 -4.50
C LEU A 424 -2.85 -17.91 -4.31
N ARG A 425 -2.42 -17.67 -3.06
CA ARG A 425 -1.04 -17.30 -2.72
C ARG A 425 -0.07 -18.41 -3.12
N ARG A 426 -0.38 -19.68 -2.82
CA ARG A 426 0.45 -20.83 -3.23
C ARG A 426 0.49 -21.02 -4.74
N ALA A 427 -0.60 -20.68 -5.44
CA ALA A 427 -0.63 -20.61 -6.89
C ALA A 427 0.10 -19.37 -7.47
N GLY A 428 0.57 -18.44 -6.64
CA GLY A 428 1.24 -17.20 -7.07
C GLY A 428 0.30 -16.18 -7.71
N ILE A 429 -0.98 -16.20 -7.34
CA ILE A 429 -2.01 -15.26 -7.79
C ILE A 429 -2.07 -14.11 -6.76
N PRO A 430 -1.84 -12.85 -7.17
CA PRO A 430 -1.80 -11.73 -6.23
C PRO A 430 -3.21 -11.35 -5.74
N ALA A 431 -3.36 -11.10 -4.44
CA ALA A 431 -4.63 -10.68 -3.83
C ALA A 431 -5.03 -9.24 -4.17
N GLY A 432 -4.05 -8.34 -4.37
CA GLY A 432 -4.29 -6.92 -4.69
C GLY A 432 -5.21 -6.71 -5.90
N PRO A 433 -4.93 -7.30 -7.08
CA PRO A 433 -5.83 -7.20 -8.23
C PRO A 433 -7.22 -7.79 -8.00
N ILE A 434 -7.38 -8.78 -7.12
CA ILE A 434 -8.71 -9.36 -6.76
C ILE A 434 -9.53 -8.31 -6.01
N VAL A 435 -8.95 -7.71 -4.96
CA VAL A 435 -9.62 -6.69 -4.16
C VAL A 435 -9.98 -5.48 -5.03
N LEU A 436 -9.08 -5.10 -5.95
CA LEU A 436 -9.37 -4.01 -6.85
C LEU A 436 -10.46 -4.35 -7.86
N GLY A 437 -10.40 -5.54 -8.48
CA GLY A 437 -11.44 -6.02 -9.39
C GLY A 437 -12.80 -6.07 -8.70
N PHE A 438 -12.84 -6.47 -7.44
CA PHE A 438 -14.05 -6.52 -6.62
C PHE A 438 -14.67 -5.14 -6.42
N LEU A 439 -13.88 -4.11 -6.10
CA LEU A 439 -14.38 -2.74 -5.89
C LEU A 439 -14.67 -2.00 -7.19
N LEU A 440 -13.76 -2.10 -8.18
CA LEU A 440 -13.86 -1.34 -9.41
C LEU A 440 -14.72 -2.03 -10.47
N GLY A 441 -15.03 -3.33 -10.34
CA GLY A 441 -15.89 -4.05 -11.27
C GLY A 441 -17.28 -3.42 -11.44
N PRO A 442 -18.04 -3.21 -10.34
CA PRO A 442 -19.33 -2.52 -10.39
C PRO A 442 -19.22 -1.07 -10.92
N LEU A 443 -18.12 -0.39 -10.60
CA LEU A 443 -17.86 0.96 -11.11
C LEU A 443 -17.60 0.95 -12.63
N ALA A 444 -16.83 -0.02 -13.13
CA ALA A 444 -16.60 -0.22 -14.55
C ALA A 444 -17.91 -0.54 -15.26
N GLU A 445 -18.68 -1.48 -14.73
CA GLU A 445 -19.97 -1.90 -15.29
C GLU A 445 -20.94 -0.72 -15.39
N SER A 446 -21.14 0.01 -14.29
CA SER A 446 -22.07 1.14 -14.27
C SER A 446 -21.64 2.28 -15.19
N ASN A 447 -20.34 2.56 -15.33
CA ASN A 447 -19.85 3.61 -16.23
C ASN A 447 -19.90 3.17 -17.70
N LEU A 448 -19.58 1.91 -18.01
CA LEU A 448 -19.70 1.36 -19.36
C LEU A 448 -21.16 1.39 -19.81
N ARG A 449 -22.09 0.91 -18.98
CA ARG A 449 -23.51 0.92 -19.31
C ARG A 449 -24.05 2.34 -19.45
N ARG A 450 -23.68 3.26 -18.57
CA ARG A 450 -24.02 4.69 -18.72
C ARG A 450 -23.48 5.27 -20.02
N ALA A 451 -22.23 4.99 -20.37
CA ALA A 451 -21.61 5.43 -21.61
C ALA A 451 -22.38 4.91 -22.84
N LEU A 452 -22.74 3.62 -22.85
CA LEU A 452 -23.50 3.00 -23.94
C LEU A 452 -24.96 3.46 -24.05
N LEU A 453 -25.53 4.01 -22.97
CA LEU A 453 -26.88 4.60 -23.00
C LEU A 453 -26.88 6.01 -23.61
N ILE A 454 -25.82 6.78 -23.39
CA ILE A 454 -25.74 8.19 -23.82
C ILE A 454 -25.01 8.37 -25.16
N GLY A 455 -24.32 7.35 -25.65
CA GLY A 455 -23.50 7.44 -26.86
C GLY A 455 -23.16 6.08 -27.45
N HIS A 456 -22.34 6.07 -28.49
CA HIS A 456 -21.98 4.84 -29.21
C HIS A 456 -20.69 4.21 -28.67
N PRO A 457 -20.53 2.86 -28.73
CA PRO A 457 -19.31 2.18 -28.28
C PRO A 457 -18.01 2.71 -28.91
N ILE A 458 -18.09 3.22 -30.14
CA ILE A 458 -16.94 3.80 -30.86
C ILE A 458 -16.39 5.05 -30.16
N GLU A 459 -17.20 5.76 -29.36
CA GLU A 459 -16.76 6.95 -28.62
C GLU A 459 -15.69 6.65 -27.57
N LEU A 460 -15.57 5.39 -27.14
CA LEU A 460 -14.46 4.93 -26.31
C LEU A 460 -13.10 5.13 -27.01
N LEU A 461 -13.08 5.05 -28.35
CA LEU A 461 -11.88 5.18 -29.18
C LEU A 461 -11.74 6.56 -29.83
N THR A 462 -12.84 7.31 -29.99
CA THR A 462 -12.76 8.64 -30.61
C THR A 462 -12.55 9.76 -29.57
N ARG A 463 -12.97 9.57 -28.31
CA ARG A 463 -12.70 10.55 -27.25
C ARG A 463 -11.23 10.50 -26.83
N PRO A 464 -10.51 11.65 -26.85
CA PRO A 464 -9.05 11.66 -26.71
C PRO A 464 -8.59 11.16 -25.34
N ILE A 465 -9.29 11.50 -24.25
CA ILE A 465 -8.92 11.07 -22.90
C ILE A 465 -9.12 9.56 -22.74
N SER A 466 -10.28 9.04 -23.16
CA SER A 466 -10.59 7.61 -23.11
C SER A 466 -9.59 6.80 -23.95
N LEU A 467 -9.31 7.24 -25.17
CA LEU A 467 -8.33 6.60 -26.05
C LEU A 467 -6.93 6.57 -25.43
N ILE A 468 -6.45 7.70 -24.89
CA ILE A 468 -5.13 7.76 -24.24
C ILE A 468 -5.06 6.78 -23.06
N LEU A 469 -6.08 6.76 -22.20
CA LEU A 469 -6.13 5.84 -21.06
C LEU A 469 -6.14 4.37 -21.50
N LEU A 470 -6.88 4.03 -22.55
CA LEU A 470 -6.90 2.66 -23.11
C LEU A 470 -5.57 2.29 -23.77
N LEU A 471 -4.92 3.22 -24.47
CA LEU A 471 -3.59 3.01 -25.03
C LEU A 471 -2.55 2.81 -23.93
N LEU A 472 -2.62 3.59 -22.84
CA LEU A 472 -1.77 3.40 -21.67
C LEU A 472 -2.06 2.07 -20.96
N ALA A 473 -3.33 1.65 -20.88
CA ALA A 473 -3.72 0.36 -20.35
C ALA A 473 -3.13 -0.78 -21.18
N ALA A 474 -3.28 -0.72 -22.50
CA ALA A 474 -2.68 -1.67 -23.43
C ALA A 474 -1.15 -1.68 -23.33
N ALA A 475 -0.52 -0.51 -23.28
CA ALA A 475 0.92 -0.39 -23.10
C ALA A 475 1.39 -1.01 -21.78
N SER A 476 0.67 -0.80 -20.67
CA SER A 476 1.01 -1.36 -19.37
C SER A 476 1.00 -2.90 -19.36
N LEU A 477 0.05 -3.53 -20.07
CA LEU A 477 -0.02 -4.99 -20.21
C LEU A 477 1.03 -5.54 -21.18
N LEU A 478 1.25 -4.86 -22.31
CA LEU A 478 2.10 -5.36 -23.39
C LEU A 478 3.59 -5.10 -23.13
N TRP A 479 3.94 -4.00 -22.45
CA TRP A 479 5.33 -3.61 -22.21
C TRP A 479 6.17 -4.69 -21.49
N PRO A 480 5.69 -5.34 -20.41
CA PRO A 480 6.42 -6.42 -19.77
C PRO A 480 6.68 -7.61 -20.70
N VAL A 481 5.72 -7.93 -21.58
CA VAL A 481 5.82 -9.04 -22.55
C VAL A 481 6.84 -8.71 -23.63
N ILE A 482 6.76 -7.50 -24.18
CA ILE A 482 7.69 -7.00 -25.21
C ILE A 482 9.11 -6.96 -24.64
N LYS A 483 9.29 -6.39 -23.44
CA LYS A 483 10.60 -6.32 -22.79
C LYS A 483 11.20 -7.71 -22.56
N ARG A 484 10.43 -8.66 -22.03
CA ARG A 484 10.88 -10.07 -21.88
C ARG A 484 11.29 -10.70 -23.21
N SER A 485 10.56 -10.42 -24.29
CA SER A 485 10.92 -10.92 -25.62
C SER A 485 12.20 -10.28 -26.17
N ILE A 486 12.41 -8.99 -25.93
CA ILE A 486 13.63 -8.27 -26.33
C ILE A 486 14.83 -8.78 -25.54
N ASP A 487 14.70 -8.93 -24.23
CA ASP A 487 15.76 -9.42 -23.34
C ASP A 487 16.14 -10.86 -23.68
N ARG A 488 15.16 -11.74 -23.96
CA ARG A 488 15.40 -13.09 -24.47
C ARG A 488 16.15 -13.10 -25.81
N ARG A 489 15.79 -12.20 -26.74
CA ARG A 489 16.49 -12.07 -28.04
C ARG A 489 17.91 -11.55 -27.89
N LYS A 490 18.18 -10.66 -26.93
CA LYS A 490 19.53 -10.17 -26.62
C LYS A 490 20.39 -11.28 -26.00
N ALA A 491 19.86 -12.01 -25.02
CA ALA A 491 20.54 -13.15 -24.42
C ALA A 491 20.84 -14.26 -25.45
N ALA A 492 19.90 -14.54 -26.37
CA ALA A 492 20.12 -15.50 -27.45
C ALA A 492 21.23 -15.05 -28.43
N LYS A 493 21.34 -13.74 -28.70
CA LYS A 493 22.42 -13.19 -29.54
C LYS A 493 23.79 -13.28 -28.86
N GLU A 494 23.88 -13.02 -27.57
CA GLU A 494 25.14 -13.13 -26.81
C GLU A 494 25.68 -14.57 -26.76
N VAL A 495 24.79 -15.57 -26.63
CA VAL A 495 25.15 -17.00 -26.66
C VAL A 495 25.56 -17.48 -28.06
N THR A 496 25.14 -16.80 -29.13
CA THR A 496 25.53 -17.16 -30.51
C THR A 496 26.81 -16.43 -30.95
N SER A 497 27.26 -15.43 -30.20
CA SER A 497 28.49 -14.65 -30.46
C SER A 497 29.68 -15.03 -29.57
N ALA A 498 29.48 -15.95 -28.62
CA ALA A 498 30.52 -16.60 -27.82
C ALA A 498 30.72 -18.02 -28.36
#